data_AF-A0A529XSI6-F1
#
_entry.id   AF-A0A529XSI6-F1
#
_cell.length_a   1.000
_cell.length_b   1.000
_cell.length_c   1.000
_cell.angle_alpha   90.00
_cell.angle_beta   90.00
_cell.angle_gamma   90.00
#
_symmetry.space_group_name_H-M   'P 1'
#
loop_
_entity.id
_entity.type
_entity.pdbx_description
1 polymer ?
#
loop_
_entity_poly.entity_id
_entity_poly.type
_entity_poly.pdbx_seq_one_letter_code
_entity_poly.pdbx_strand_id
1 'polypeptide(L)'
;RQNYRSTETILAAANRVIGEASERFTKNLWTERRSSHRPQLVSVRDEAEQANYVCQAILAEREAGTALKAQAVLFRTSSHSGPLEVELTRRNIPFVKFGGLKFLDAAHV
;
A
#
# COMPACT_ATOMS: atom_id res chain seq x y z
N ARG A 1 -5.40 -24.25 0.85
CA ARG A 1 -4.34 -24.16 -0.19
C ARG A 1 -3.19 -23.34 0.39
N GLN A 2 -1.94 -23.69 0.11
CA GLN A 2 -0.78 -22.96 0.67
C GLN A 2 -0.54 -21.65 -0.08
N ASN A 3 -0.19 -20.59 0.65
CA ASN A 3 0.21 -19.28 0.14
C ASN A 3 1.71 -19.08 0.39
N TYR A 4 2.47 -18.80 -0.68
CA TYR A 4 3.92 -18.62 -0.63
C TYR A 4 4.34 -17.13 -0.65
N ARG A 5 3.39 -16.19 -0.77
CA ARG A 5 3.65 -14.75 -0.90
C ARG A 5 3.61 -14.03 0.44
N SER A 6 2.54 -14.21 1.20
CA SER A 6 2.22 -13.41 2.39
C SER A 6 2.66 -14.09 3.66
N THR A 7 2.93 -13.30 4.70
CA THR A 7 3.17 -13.79 6.05
C THR A 7 1.87 -14.23 6.71
N GLU A 8 1.99 -15.02 7.78
CA GLU A 8 0.85 -15.47 8.59
C GLU A 8 -0.04 -14.31 9.07
N THR A 9 0.55 -13.21 9.55
CA THR A 9 -0.20 -12.05 10.06
C THR A 9 -1.04 -11.36 8.98
N ILE A 10 -0.50 -11.20 7.77
CA ILE A 10 -1.23 -10.66 6.61
C ILE A 10 -2.32 -11.64 6.17
N LEU A 11 -2.00 -12.93 6.10
CA LEU A 11 -2.94 -13.95 5.64
C LEU A 11 -4.10 -14.15 6.62
N ALA A 12 -3.84 -14.06 7.92
CA ALA A 12 -4.87 -14.09 8.95
C ALA A 12 -5.85 -12.92 8.79
N ALA A 13 -5.36 -11.71 8.56
CA ALA A 13 -6.22 -10.55 8.32
C ALA A 13 -7.09 -10.74 7.06
N ALA A 14 -6.48 -11.18 5.94
CA ALA A 14 -7.21 -11.44 4.70
C ALA A 14 -8.28 -12.52 4.83
N ASN A 15 -7.96 -13.64 5.50
CA ASN A 15 -8.91 -14.74 5.75
C ASN A 15 -10.08 -14.30 6.64
N ARG A 16 -9.87 -13.36 7.57
CA ARG A 16 -10.96 -12.81 8.40
C ARG A 16 -11.89 -11.92 7.58
N VAL A 17 -11.35 -11.00 6.78
CA VAL A 17 -12.15 -10.09 5.94
C VAL A 17 -13.00 -10.86 4.93
N ILE A 18 -12.44 -11.88 4.25
CA ILE A 18 -13.21 -12.69 3.29
C ILE A 18 -14.25 -13.59 3.97
N GLY A 19 -14.07 -13.91 5.25
CA GLY A 19 -15.01 -14.72 6.04
C GLY A 19 -16.37 -14.04 6.24
N GLU A 20 -16.42 -12.71 6.14
CA GLU A 20 -17.63 -11.90 6.24
C GLU A 20 -18.40 -11.79 4.90
N ALA A 21 -17.83 -12.26 3.79
CA ALA A 21 -18.48 -12.18 2.48
C ALA A 21 -19.62 -13.21 2.36
N SER A 22 -20.77 -12.76 1.82
CA SER A 22 -21.98 -13.58 1.62
C SER A 22 -21.78 -14.72 0.61
N GLU A 23 -21.00 -14.48 -0.45
CA GLU A 23 -20.59 -15.51 -1.40
C GLU A 23 -19.30 -16.19 -0.93
N ARG A 24 -19.47 -17.31 -0.22
CA ARG A 24 -18.35 -18.00 0.43
C ARG A 24 -17.57 -18.86 -0.57
N PHE A 25 -16.40 -18.39 -0.99
CA PHE A 25 -15.37 -19.28 -1.51
C PHE A 25 -14.63 -19.92 -0.32
N THR A 26 -15.10 -21.10 0.11
CA THR A 26 -14.59 -21.83 1.28
C THR A 26 -13.18 -22.40 1.06
N LYS A 27 -12.18 -21.54 0.92
CA LYS A 27 -10.77 -21.92 0.82
C LYS A 27 -9.96 -21.10 1.82
N ASN A 28 -9.76 -21.67 3.01
CA ASN A 28 -8.79 -21.12 3.95
C ASN A 28 -7.37 -21.30 3.39
N LEU A 29 -6.64 -20.20 3.31
CA LEU A 29 -5.23 -20.19 2.94
C LEU A 29 -4.37 -20.29 4.19
N TRP A 30 -3.26 -21.01 4.09
CA TRP A 30 -2.24 -21.10 5.15
C TRP A 30 -0.86 -20.84 4.57
N THR A 31 0.14 -20.51 5.40
CA THR A 31 1.52 -20.23 4.98
C THR A 31 2.53 -20.68 6.03
N GLU A 32 3.77 -20.94 5.60
CA GLU A 32 4.91 -21.22 6.48
C GLU A 32 5.70 -19.94 6.82
N ARG A 33 5.42 -18.82 6.12
CA ARG A 33 6.13 -17.55 6.32
C ARG A 33 5.66 -16.89 7.62
N ARG A 34 6.50 -16.95 8.65
CA ARG A 34 6.25 -16.32 9.95
C ARG A 34 6.66 -14.85 9.95
N SER A 35 5.90 -14.03 10.67
CA SER A 35 6.26 -12.65 11.00
C SER A 35 5.52 -12.24 12.27
N SER A 36 6.19 -11.48 13.14
CA SER A 36 5.56 -10.83 14.31
C SER A 36 4.85 -9.53 13.95
N HIS A 37 5.14 -8.96 12.77
CA HIS A 37 4.60 -7.67 12.35
C HIS A 37 3.15 -7.83 11.90
N ARG A 38 2.26 -7.06 12.51
CA ARG A 38 0.83 -7.03 12.18
C ARG A 38 0.54 -5.90 11.18
N PRO A 39 -0.45 -6.06 10.28
CA PRO A 39 -0.97 -4.94 9.50
C PRO A 39 -1.40 -3.81 10.45
N GLN A 40 -1.02 -2.58 10.11
CA GLN A 40 -1.35 -1.39 10.89
C GLN A 40 -2.57 -0.70 10.30
N LEU A 41 -3.46 -0.22 11.17
CA LEU A 41 -4.52 0.71 10.82
C LEU A 41 -4.18 2.06 11.45
N VAL A 42 -4.01 3.08 10.62
CA VAL A 42 -3.64 4.42 11.07
C VAL A 42 -4.75 5.39 10.69
N SER A 43 -5.20 6.15 11.67
CA SER A 43 -6.14 7.25 11.51
C SER A 43 -5.39 8.57 11.50
N VAL A 44 -5.68 9.40 10.53
CA VAL A 44 -5.10 10.74 10.33
C VAL A 44 -6.24 11.74 10.19
N ARG A 45 -5.96 13.03 10.40
CA ARG A 45 -6.98 14.08 10.44
C ARG A 45 -7.55 14.44 9.06
N ASP A 46 -6.72 14.38 8.01
CA ASP A 46 -7.05 14.81 6.66
C ASP A 46 -6.16 14.15 5.60
N GLU A 47 -6.45 14.42 4.33
CA GLU A 47 -5.72 13.86 3.18
C GLU A 47 -4.25 14.33 3.10
N ALA A 48 -3.97 15.55 3.57
CA ALA A 48 -2.61 16.08 3.59
C ALA A 48 -1.75 15.34 4.61
N GLU A 49 -2.29 15.08 5.80
CA GLU A 49 -1.63 14.25 6.82
C GLU A 49 -1.50 12.80 6.36
N GLN A 50 -2.49 12.26 5.65
CA GLN A 50 -2.38 10.93 5.04
C GLN A 50 -1.18 10.84 4.07
N ALA A 51 -1.04 11.81 3.16
CA ALA A 51 0.08 11.86 2.22
C ALA A 51 1.42 11.98 2.95
N ASN A 52 1.48 12.85 3.97
CA ASN A 52 2.68 13.02 4.79
C ASN A 52 3.08 11.74 5.53
N TYR A 53 2.10 11.04 6.14
CA TYR A 53 2.31 9.78 6.84
C TYR A 53 2.86 8.70 5.90
N VAL A 54 2.25 8.55 4.72
CA VAL A 54 2.68 7.56 3.72
C VAL A 54 4.11 7.87 3.23
N CYS A 55 4.42 9.13 2.92
CA CYS A 55 5.78 9.52 2.52
C CYS A 55 6.82 9.24 3.62
N GLN A 56 6.48 9.50 4.89
CA GLN A 56 7.37 9.18 6.02
C GLN A 56 7.59 7.67 6.14
N ALA A 57 6.53 6.86 6.03
CA ALA A 57 6.62 5.41 6.08
C ALA A 57 7.49 4.84 4.93
N ILE A 58 7.34 5.37 3.71
CA ILE A 58 8.14 4.96 2.55
C ILE A 58 9.63 5.22 2.78
N LEU A 59 9.95 6.41 3.31
CA LEU A 59 11.33 6.80 3.60
C LEU A 59 11.92 5.97 4.74
N ALA A 60 11.17 5.73 5.81
CA ALA A 60 11.61 4.89 6.92
C ALA A 60 11.93 3.46 6.45
N GLU A 61 11.08 2.87 5.61
CA GLU A 61 11.34 1.55 5.01
C GLU A 61 12.55 1.57 4.07
N ARG A 62 12.74 2.65 3.30
CA ARG A 62 13.93 2.82 2.47
C ARG A 62 15.20 2.87 3.32
N GLU A 63 15.19 3.63 4.41
CA GLU A 63 16.29 3.73 5.37
C GLU A 63 16.58 2.39 6.05
N ALA A 64 15.55 1.58 6.30
CA ALA A 64 15.68 0.21 6.78
C ALA A 64 16.17 -0.79 5.70
N GLY A 65 16.36 -0.34 4.45
CA GLY A 65 16.94 -1.13 3.35
C GLY A 65 15.92 -1.66 2.32
N THR A 66 14.62 -1.37 2.47
CA THR A 66 13.59 -1.78 1.51
C THR A 66 13.64 -0.87 0.28
N ALA A 67 14.04 -1.43 -0.87
CA ALA A 67 14.09 -0.69 -2.13
C ALA A 67 12.71 -0.10 -2.49
N LEU A 68 12.67 1.15 -2.98
CA LEU A 68 11.42 1.85 -3.35
C LEU A 68 10.55 1.03 -4.33
N LYS A 69 11.18 0.33 -5.28
CA LYS A 69 10.51 -0.55 -6.25
C LYS A 69 9.80 -1.78 -5.64
N ALA A 70 10.11 -2.12 -4.40
CA ALA A 70 9.46 -3.19 -3.64
C ALA A 70 8.30 -2.68 -2.76
N GLN A 71 8.06 -1.37 -2.78
CA GLN A 71 6.98 -0.71 -2.06
C GLN A 71 5.88 -0.30 -3.05
N ALA A 72 4.63 -0.33 -2.60
CA ALA A 72 3.49 0.07 -3.41
C ALA A 72 2.40 0.72 -2.54
N VAL A 73 1.74 1.73 -3.09
CA VAL A 73 0.56 2.37 -2.48
C VAL A 73 -0.64 2.08 -3.37
N LEU A 74 -1.69 1.51 -2.77
CA LEU A 74 -2.92 1.13 -3.46
C LEU A 74 -4.03 2.09 -3.07
N PHE A 75 -4.80 2.52 -4.07
CA PHE A 75 -5.95 3.40 -3.90
C PHE A 75 -7.21 2.73 -4.41
N ARG A 76 -8.36 3.11 -3.84
CA ARG A 76 -9.67 2.67 -4.33
C ARG A 76 -10.03 3.31 -5.68
N THR A 77 -9.65 4.57 -5.86
CA THR A 77 -9.91 5.38 -7.06
C THR A 77 -8.65 6.17 -7.41
N SER A 78 -8.45 6.45 -8.70
CA SER A 78 -7.26 7.18 -9.18
C SER A 78 -7.25 8.65 -8.76
N SER A 79 -8.38 9.24 -8.38
CA SER A 79 -8.46 10.61 -7.87
C SER A 79 -7.82 10.77 -6.48
N HIS A 80 -7.81 9.71 -5.66
CA HIS A 80 -7.24 9.76 -4.30
C HIS A 80 -5.71 9.81 -4.28
N SER A 81 -5.03 9.61 -5.42
CA SER A 81 -3.56 9.64 -5.46
C SER A 81 -2.98 11.05 -5.54
N GLY A 82 -3.77 12.07 -5.94
CA GLY A 82 -3.29 13.43 -6.19
C GLY A 82 -2.48 14.05 -5.05
N PRO A 83 -3.00 14.09 -3.80
CA PRO A 83 -2.26 14.62 -2.66
C PRO A 83 -0.92 13.91 -2.41
N LEU A 84 -0.88 12.59 -2.60
CA LEU A 84 0.35 11.82 -2.43
C LEU A 84 1.36 12.10 -3.55
N GLU A 85 0.93 12.23 -4.81
CA GLU A 85 1.80 12.53 -5.95
C GLU A 85 2.50 13.89 -5.79
N VAL A 86 1.79 14.89 -5.28
CA VAL A 86 2.34 16.22 -4.97
C VAL A 86 3.40 16.10 -3.87
N GLU A 87 3.11 15.38 -2.78
CA GLU A 87 4.04 15.22 -1.67
C GLU A 87 5.28 14.39 -2.02
N LEU A 88 5.13 13.32 -2.81
CA LEU A 88 6.26 12.53 -3.31
C LEU A 88 7.17 13.39 -4.19
N THR A 89 6.60 14.19 -5.10
CA THR A 89 7.33 15.12 -5.95
C THR A 89 8.06 16.18 -5.11
N ARG A 90 7.36 16.82 -4.17
CA ARG A 90 7.92 17.84 -3.27
C ARG A 90 9.14 17.34 -2.48
N ARG A 91 9.15 16.05 -2.13
CA ARG A 91 10.20 15.38 -1.36
C ARG A 91 11.25 14.68 -2.23
N ASN A 92 11.17 14.81 -3.56
CA ASN A 92 12.04 14.11 -4.51
C ASN A 92 12.06 12.58 -4.31
N ILE A 93 10.91 11.97 -4.01
CA ILE A 93 10.77 10.52 -3.87
C ILE A 93 10.33 9.95 -5.23
N PRO A 94 11.17 9.15 -5.92
CA PRO A 94 10.81 8.58 -7.22
C PRO A 94 9.63 7.62 -7.10
N PHE A 95 8.63 7.75 -7.98
CA PHE A 95 7.48 6.87 -8.04
C PHE A 95 7.02 6.64 -9.49
N VAL A 96 6.21 5.59 -9.67
CA VAL A 96 5.51 5.31 -10.93
C VAL A 96 4.02 5.13 -10.61
N LYS A 97 3.16 5.83 -11.35
CA LYS A 97 1.71 5.66 -11.26
C LYS A 97 1.24 4.62 -12.28
N PHE A 98 0.49 3.63 -11.81
CA PHE A 98 -0.15 2.61 -12.64
C PHE A 98 -1.66 2.79 -12.58
N GLY A 99 -2.31 2.95 -13.75
CA GLY A 99 -3.76 3.16 -13.87
C GLY A 99 -4.17 4.64 -13.73
N GLY A 100 -4.83 5.16 -14.77
CA GLY A 100 -5.26 6.56 -14.91
C GLY A 100 -4.45 7.33 -15.96
N LEU A 101 -5.06 8.33 -16.60
CA LEU A 101 -4.34 9.32 -17.42
C LEU A 101 -3.35 10.05 -16.51
N LYS A 102 -2.06 10.05 -16.88
CA LYS A 102 -1.03 10.85 -16.21
C LYS A 102 -1.44 12.32 -16.29
N PHE A 103 -1.81 12.93 -15.16
CA PHE A 103 -2.12 14.36 -15.11
C PHE A 103 -0.88 15.26 -15.19
N LEU A 104 0.33 14.69 -15.06
CA LEU A 104 1.60 15.44 -15.02
C LEU A 104 2.49 15.30 -16.27
N ASP A 105 1.97 14.78 -17.40
CA ASP A 105 2.67 14.89 -18.69
C ASP A 105 2.37 16.25 -19.40
N ALA A 106 1.81 17.25 -18.70
CA ALA A 106 1.38 18.54 -19.25
C ALA A 106 2.26 19.74 -18.85
N ALA A 107 3.58 19.55 -18.68
CA ALA A 107 4.56 20.64 -18.69
C ALA A 107 5.98 20.07 -18.78
N HIS A 108 6.39 19.67 -19.99
CA HIS A 108 7.78 19.69 -20.49
C HIS A 108 7.73 19.29 -21.98
N VAL A 109 7.35 20.25 -22.82
CA VAL A 109 7.85 20.44 -24.18
C VAL A 109 8.34 21.87 -24.26
#